data_AF-A0A058ZJG9-F1
#
_entry.id   AF-A0A058ZJG9-F1
#
_cell.length_a   1.000
_cell.length_b   1.000
_cell.length_c   1.000
_cell.angle_alpha   90.00
_cell.angle_beta   90.00
_cell.angle_gamma   90.00
#
_symmetry.space_group_name_H-M   'P 1'
#
loop_
_entity.id
_entity.type
_entity.pdbx_description
1 polymer ?
#
loop_
_entity_poly.entity_id
_entity_poly.type
_entity_poly.pdbx_seq_one_letter_code
_entity_poly.pdbx_strand_id
1 'polypeptide(L)'
;MKPRILTLCALAVAPLPALADDAWVEANTIGIFYHELGHAVIDVEGVPIFGQEEDAADVFSIFLIDALFEEETAIDLAYDASFGFWGEVEAREDAREDVAWWDEHGPDEQRFYNTACIFYGANPDSRDDFAQDMGLPEERAEYCDFEYDQANASWGAVLDDMIDRGPGDSLKLVEAPVGLIADVLRAEIDALNGLLALAEPVDVYVEPCGEANAWYDPEAREITVCTEFEPHLRELLTLLE
;
A
#
# COMPACT_ATOMS: atom_id res chain seq x y z
N MET A 1 -2.49 -15.56 -19.44
CA MET A 1 -2.35 -16.95 -18.95
C MET A 1 -1.22 -16.96 -17.93
N LYS A 2 -1.54 -16.80 -16.62
CA LYS A 2 -0.54 -16.91 -15.54
C LYS A 2 -0.05 -18.37 -15.45
N PRO A 3 1.26 -18.63 -15.24
CA PRO A 3 1.79 -19.99 -15.12
C PRO A 3 1.38 -20.62 -13.79
N ARG A 4 0.91 -21.87 -13.83
CA ARG A 4 0.50 -22.63 -12.64
C ARG A 4 1.72 -23.11 -11.85
N ILE A 5 1.93 -22.58 -10.65
CA ILE A 5 2.85 -23.12 -9.65
C ILE A 5 2.06 -24.08 -8.73
N LEU A 6 2.73 -25.16 -8.30
CA LEU A 6 2.15 -26.30 -7.57
C LEU A 6 1.50 -25.88 -6.23
N THR A 7 0.24 -26.26 -6.06
CA THR A 7 -0.50 -26.24 -4.78
C THR A 7 0.17 -27.12 -3.73
N LEU A 8 0.64 -26.52 -2.64
CA LEU A 8 0.99 -27.22 -1.41
C LEU A 8 -0.25 -27.29 -0.51
N CYS A 9 -0.63 -28.48 -0.06
CA CYS A 9 -1.70 -28.67 0.93
C CYS A 9 -1.36 -27.90 2.24
N ALA A 10 -2.07 -26.81 2.51
CA ALA A 10 -2.03 -26.17 3.82
C ALA A 10 -2.88 -26.99 4.81
N LEU A 11 -2.24 -27.50 5.87
CA LEU A 11 -2.93 -27.90 7.09
C LEU A 11 -3.39 -26.61 7.78
N ALA A 12 -4.68 -26.46 8.04
CA ALA A 12 -5.25 -25.36 8.81
C ALA A 12 -4.70 -25.40 10.25
N VAL A 13 -3.57 -24.74 10.46
CA VAL A 13 -3.05 -24.34 11.76
C VAL A 13 -3.45 -22.87 11.88
N ALA A 14 -4.22 -22.52 12.89
CA ALA A 14 -4.52 -21.12 13.18
C ALA A 14 -3.18 -20.36 13.28
N PRO A 15 -3.02 -19.20 12.63
CA PRO A 15 -1.79 -18.44 12.70
C PRO A 15 -1.47 -18.15 14.18
N LEU A 16 -0.19 -18.28 14.55
CA LEU A 16 0.24 -17.88 15.89
C LEU A 16 0.06 -16.36 16.01
N PRO A 17 -0.34 -15.81 17.18
CA PRO A 17 -0.58 -14.37 17.33
C PRO A 17 0.58 -13.51 16.84
N ALA A 18 1.82 -13.87 17.19
CA ALA A 18 3.01 -13.14 16.73
C ALA A 18 3.21 -13.17 15.20
N LEU A 19 2.70 -14.19 14.50
CA LEU A 19 2.72 -14.23 13.03
C LEU A 19 1.61 -13.37 12.41
N ALA A 20 0.49 -13.20 13.11
CA ALA A 20 -0.59 -12.29 12.69
C ALA A 20 -0.18 -10.82 12.91
N ASP A 21 0.42 -10.50 14.05
CA ASP A 21 0.92 -9.14 14.34
C ASP A 21 1.99 -8.70 13.33
N ASP A 22 2.87 -9.62 12.92
CA ASP A 22 3.90 -9.32 11.93
C ASP A 22 3.32 -9.18 10.51
N ALA A 23 2.27 -9.94 10.17
CA ALA A 23 1.57 -9.80 8.88
C ALA A 23 0.89 -8.43 8.76
N TRP A 24 0.26 -7.96 9.84
CA TRP A 24 -0.30 -6.60 9.92
C TRP A 24 0.76 -5.52 9.67
N VAL A 25 1.93 -5.64 10.31
CA VAL A 25 3.04 -4.70 10.12
C VAL A 25 3.59 -4.79 8.70
N GLU A 26 3.73 -5.99 8.14
CA GLU A 26 4.17 -6.22 6.76
C GLU A 26 3.23 -5.55 5.76
N ALA A 27 1.93 -5.80 5.85
CA ALA A 27 0.94 -5.27 4.93
C ALA A 27 0.90 -3.72 4.94
N ASN A 28 0.91 -3.11 6.13
CA ASN A 28 0.92 -1.66 6.25
C ASN A 28 2.27 -1.04 5.87
N THR A 29 3.39 -1.76 6.05
CA THR A 29 4.70 -1.34 5.51
C THR A 29 4.72 -1.36 3.99
N ILE A 30 4.14 -2.39 3.36
CA ILE A 30 3.97 -2.46 1.90
C ILE A 30 3.07 -1.32 1.43
N GLY A 31 1.93 -1.12 2.09
CA GLY A 31 0.96 -0.08 1.75
C GLY A 31 1.56 1.32 1.77
N ILE A 32 2.24 1.69 2.86
CA ILE A 32 2.88 3.02 2.96
C ILE A 32 4.06 3.15 1.99
N PHE A 33 4.86 2.10 1.82
CA PHE A 33 5.97 2.13 0.88
C PHE A 33 5.49 2.32 -0.56
N TYR A 34 4.41 1.63 -0.95
CA TYR A 34 3.84 1.78 -2.28
C TYR A 34 3.16 3.14 -2.47
N HIS A 35 2.61 3.74 -1.40
CA HIS A 35 2.13 5.11 -1.43
C HIS A 35 3.28 6.08 -1.74
N GLU A 36 4.40 6.01 -1.00
CA GLU A 36 5.58 6.85 -1.27
C GLU A 36 6.22 6.56 -2.63
N LEU A 37 6.18 5.30 -3.08
CA LEU A 37 6.58 4.93 -4.42
C LEU A 37 5.66 5.57 -5.47
N GLY A 38 4.37 5.78 -5.16
CA GLY A 38 3.44 6.53 -5.99
C GLY A 38 3.95 7.96 -6.24
N HIS A 39 4.32 8.68 -5.19
CA HIS A 39 4.95 10.00 -5.32
C HIS A 39 6.24 9.95 -6.12
N ALA A 40 7.10 8.97 -5.85
CA ALA A 40 8.34 8.81 -6.58
C ALA A 40 8.11 8.55 -8.08
N VAL A 41 7.14 7.70 -8.43
CA VAL A 41 6.74 7.42 -9.81
C VAL A 41 6.18 8.68 -10.47
N ILE A 42 5.38 9.49 -9.77
CA ILE A 42 4.87 10.76 -10.30
C ILE A 42 6.00 11.69 -10.73
N ASP A 43 6.99 11.87 -9.86
CA ASP A 43 8.16 12.71 -10.14
C ASP A 43 9.00 12.14 -11.29
N VAL A 44 9.49 10.90 -11.15
CA VAL A 44 10.52 10.37 -12.06
C VAL A 44 9.97 9.96 -13.42
N GLU A 45 8.70 9.54 -13.50
CA GLU A 45 8.04 9.20 -14.77
C GLU A 45 7.31 10.40 -15.40
N GLY A 46 7.20 11.52 -14.67
CA GLY A 46 6.52 12.72 -15.15
C GLY A 46 5.02 12.52 -15.33
N VAL A 47 4.39 11.81 -14.40
CA VAL A 47 2.95 11.50 -14.44
C VAL A 47 2.16 12.79 -14.18
N PRO A 48 1.27 13.22 -15.08
CA PRO A 48 0.49 14.42 -14.86
C PRO A 48 -0.63 14.16 -13.84
N ILE A 49 -0.58 14.86 -12.71
CA ILE A 49 -1.64 14.81 -11.70
C ILE A 49 -2.59 16.00 -11.84
N PHE A 50 -3.88 15.69 -11.80
CA PHE A 50 -4.95 16.68 -11.67
C PHE A 50 -5.84 16.27 -10.49
N GLY A 51 -5.79 17.02 -9.40
CA GLY A 51 -6.44 16.65 -8.14
C GLY A 51 -5.47 16.77 -6.97
N GLN A 52 -5.70 15.96 -5.93
CA GLN A 52 -4.76 15.79 -4.81
C GLN A 52 -3.78 14.68 -5.18
N GLU A 53 -2.49 14.92 -4.94
CA GLU A 53 -1.45 13.93 -5.23
C GLU A 53 -1.52 12.73 -4.28
N GLU A 54 -1.84 12.99 -3.01
CA GLU A 54 -2.08 11.97 -1.97
C GLU A 54 -3.13 10.94 -2.37
N ASP A 55 -4.27 11.38 -2.92
CA ASP A 55 -5.31 10.47 -3.42
C ASP A 55 -4.77 9.61 -4.56
N ALA A 56 -3.90 10.16 -5.42
CA ALA A 56 -3.31 9.42 -6.53
C ALA A 56 -2.28 8.38 -6.03
N ALA A 57 -1.50 8.73 -5.00
CA ALA A 57 -0.54 7.84 -4.35
C ALA A 57 -1.22 6.68 -3.61
N ASP A 58 -2.31 6.93 -2.89
CA ASP A 58 -3.15 5.88 -2.28
C ASP A 58 -3.72 4.92 -3.33
N VAL A 59 -4.27 5.47 -4.41
CA VAL A 59 -4.79 4.67 -5.53
C VAL A 59 -3.68 3.85 -6.17
N PHE A 60 -2.49 4.43 -6.36
CA PHE A 60 -1.34 3.69 -6.89
C PHE A 60 -0.94 2.54 -5.98
N SER A 61 -0.93 2.75 -4.66
CA SER A 61 -0.57 1.74 -3.67
C SER A 61 -1.44 0.49 -3.79
N ILE A 62 -2.76 0.65 -3.68
CA ILE A 62 -3.68 -0.48 -3.74
C ILE A 62 -3.80 -1.09 -5.14
N PHE A 63 -3.64 -0.28 -6.19
CA PHE A 63 -3.56 -0.77 -7.57
C PHE A 63 -2.33 -1.66 -7.78
N LEU A 64 -1.18 -1.28 -7.22
CA LEU A 64 0.05 -2.06 -7.35
C LEU A 64 -0.04 -3.39 -6.58
N ILE A 65 -0.66 -3.39 -5.39
CA ILE A 65 -1.00 -4.60 -4.64
C ILE A 65 -1.83 -5.56 -5.51
N ASP A 66 -2.92 -5.06 -6.12
CA ASP A 66 -3.77 -5.85 -7.01
C ASP A 66 -3.01 -6.39 -8.24
N ALA A 67 -2.16 -5.56 -8.86
CA ALA A 67 -1.45 -5.91 -10.08
C ALA A 67 -0.35 -6.96 -9.87
N LEU A 68 0.36 -6.90 -8.73
CA LEU A 68 1.59 -7.68 -8.51
C LEU A 68 1.40 -8.94 -7.68
N PHE A 69 0.45 -8.96 -6.74
CA PHE A 69 0.27 -10.10 -5.85
C PHE A 69 -0.72 -11.13 -6.42
N GLU A 70 -0.62 -12.37 -5.94
CA GLU A 70 -1.63 -13.40 -6.23
C GLU A 70 -2.89 -13.11 -5.40
N GLU A 71 -4.07 -13.47 -5.93
CA GLU A 71 -5.39 -13.04 -5.41
C GLU A 71 -5.55 -13.22 -3.90
N GLU A 72 -5.17 -14.37 -3.34
CA GLU A 72 -5.29 -14.65 -1.90
C GLU A 72 -4.44 -13.67 -1.07
N THR A 73 -3.18 -13.47 -1.44
CA THR A 73 -2.27 -12.53 -0.76
C THR A 73 -2.70 -11.08 -0.98
N ALA A 74 -3.17 -10.74 -2.18
CA ALA A 74 -3.66 -9.39 -2.47
C ALA A 74 -4.87 -9.03 -1.60
N ILE A 75 -5.78 -9.97 -1.36
CA ILE A 75 -6.94 -9.78 -0.46
C ILE A 75 -6.47 -9.55 0.98
N ASP A 76 -5.54 -10.36 1.49
CA ASP A 76 -5.02 -10.20 2.85
C ASP A 76 -4.33 -8.84 3.03
N LEU A 77 -3.47 -8.45 2.08
CA LEU A 77 -2.82 -7.14 2.08
C LEU A 77 -3.83 -5.98 2.00
N ALA A 78 -4.86 -6.12 1.16
CA ALA A 78 -5.89 -5.10 1.01
C ALA A 78 -6.74 -4.91 2.27
N TYR A 79 -7.03 -5.99 3.00
CA TYR A 79 -7.67 -5.91 4.31
C TYR A 79 -6.82 -5.09 5.28
N ASP A 80 -5.58 -5.51 5.50
CA ASP A 80 -4.71 -4.91 6.51
C ASP A 80 -4.32 -3.47 6.15
N ALA A 81 -4.01 -3.17 4.88
CA ALA A 81 -3.69 -1.82 4.42
C ALA A 81 -4.89 -0.88 4.53
N SER A 82 -6.11 -1.36 4.23
CA SER A 82 -7.31 -0.54 4.40
C SER A 82 -7.59 -0.32 5.89
N PHE A 83 -7.56 -1.38 6.71
CA PHE A 83 -7.75 -1.26 8.17
C PHE A 83 -6.66 -0.41 8.84
N GLY A 84 -5.49 -0.23 8.24
CA GLY A 84 -4.50 0.75 8.67
C GLY A 84 -5.11 2.14 8.85
N PHE A 85 -5.86 2.62 7.85
CA PHE A 85 -6.59 3.89 7.94
C PHE A 85 -7.68 3.87 9.02
N TRP A 86 -8.40 2.76 9.18
CA TRP A 86 -9.40 2.65 10.24
C TRP A 86 -8.76 2.66 11.64
N GLY A 87 -7.56 2.08 11.79
CA GLY A 87 -6.78 2.14 13.02
C GLY A 87 -6.48 3.59 13.41
N GLU A 88 -6.11 4.43 12.45
CA GLU A 88 -5.89 5.88 12.68
C GLU A 88 -7.18 6.60 13.11
N VAL A 89 -8.34 6.21 12.56
CA VAL A 89 -9.65 6.71 13.00
C VAL A 89 -9.86 6.41 14.48
N GLU A 90 -9.68 5.15 14.89
CA GLU A 90 -9.83 4.73 16.29
C GLU A 90 -8.84 5.45 17.22
N ALA A 91 -7.57 5.59 16.81
CA ALA A 91 -6.54 6.30 17.56
C ALA A 91 -6.90 7.77 17.78
N ARG A 92 -7.35 8.45 16.72
CA ARG A 92 -7.81 9.83 16.76
C ARG A 92 -9.04 9.99 17.66
N GLU A 93 -9.99 9.05 17.61
CA GLU A 93 -11.17 9.06 18.48
C GLU A 93 -10.81 8.84 19.96
N ASP A 94 -9.90 7.92 20.28
CA ASP A 94 -9.41 7.70 21.65
C ASP A 94 -8.70 8.95 22.21
N ALA A 95 -7.88 9.59 21.36
CA ALA A 95 -7.24 10.87 21.67
C ALA A 95 -8.23 12.05 21.79
N ARG A 96 -9.47 11.88 21.32
CA ARG A 96 -10.53 12.91 21.25
C ARG A 96 -10.12 14.11 20.41
N GLU A 97 -9.44 13.84 19.32
CA GLU A 97 -9.03 14.84 18.35
C GLU A 97 -10.09 15.03 17.27
N ASP A 98 -10.23 16.27 16.79
CA ASP A 98 -11.13 16.58 15.69
C ASP A 98 -10.46 16.23 14.35
N VAL A 99 -11.26 15.82 13.36
CA VAL A 99 -10.77 15.62 11.98
C VAL A 99 -10.14 16.91 11.44
N ALA A 100 -8.90 16.83 11.00
CA ALA A 100 -8.17 17.93 10.39
C ALA A 100 -8.56 18.10 8.90
N TRP A 101 -9.71 18.70 8.63
CA TRP A 101 -10.22 18.93 7.25
C TRP A 101 -9.33 19.80 6.34
N TRP A 102 -8.22 20.33 6.87
CA TRP A 102 -7.24 21.15 6.14
C TRP A 102 -5.92 20.41 5.90
N ASP A 103 -5.84 19.14 6.32
CA ASP A 103 -4.69 18.28 6.04
C ASP A 103 -4.50 18.10 4.54
N GLU A 104 -3.28 17.76 4.13
CA GLU A 104 -2.96 17.44 2.75
C GLU A 104 -3.58 16.10 2.35
N HIS A 105 -3.70 15.17 3.30
CA HIS A 105 -4.42 13.92 3.12
C HIS A 105 -5.92 14.11 3.33
N GLY A 106 -6.70 13.31 2.59
CA GLY A 106 -8.12 13.15 2.90
C GLY A 106 -8.33 12.53 4.29
N PRO A 107 -9.50 12.73 4.92
CA PRO A 107 -9.84 12.05 6.17
C PRO A 107 -9.66 10.54 6.07
N ASP A 108 -9.13 9.91 7.11
CA ASP A 108 -8.79 8.48 7.10
C ASP A 108 -9.97 7.57 6.77
N GLU A 109 -11.19 7.92 7.20
CA GLU A 109 -12.41 7.20 6.82
C GLU A 109 -12.64 7.20 5.30
N GLN A 110 -12.32 8.32 4.63
CA GLN A 110 -12.45 8.43 3.18
C GLN A 110 -11.35 7.61 2.49
N ARG A 111 -10.12 7.65 3.00
CA ARG A 111 -9.00 6.84 2.49
C ARG A 111 -9.28 5.35 2.63
N PHE A 112 -9.83 4.91 3.76
CA PHE A 112 -10.34 3.56 4.00
C PHE A 112 -11.33 3.13 2.90
N TYR A 113 -12.42 3.88 2.72
CA TYR A 113 -13.46 3.49 1.76
C TYR A 113 -13.02 3.59 0.30
N ASN A 114 -12.13 4.53 -0.04
CA ASN A 114 -11.57 4.65 -1.38
C ASN A 114 -10.64 3.47 -1.69
N THR A 115 -9.76 3.12 -0.77
CA THR A 115 -8.84 1.98 -0.91
C THR A 115 -9.62 0.67 -1.09
N ALA A 116 -10.58 0.40 -0.20
CA ALA A 116 -11.44 -0.77 -0.31
C ALA A 116 -12.25 -0.80 -1.62
N CYS A 117 -12.74 0.37 -2.08
CA CYS A 117 -13.48 0.48 -3.34
C CYS A 117 -12.61 0.16 -4.56
N ILE A 118 -11.41 0.76 -4.67
CA ILE A 118 -10.51 0.48 -5.79
C ILE A 118 -10.14 -0.99 -5.84
N PHE A 119 -9.80 -1.59 -4.69
CA PHE A 119 -9.46 -3.02 -4.64
C PHE A 119 -10.64 -3.92 -5.02
N TYR A 120 -11.84 -3.66 -4.47
CA TYR A 120 -13.04 -4.41 -4.83
C TYR A 120 -13.36 -4.30 -6.33
N GLY A 121 -13.23 -3.09 -6.89
CA GLY A 121 -13.52 -2.76 -8.28
C GLY A 121 -12.71 -3.53 -9.30
N ALA A 122 -11.50 -3.98 -8.95
CA ALA A 122 -10.67 -4.79 -9.85
C ALA A 122 -11.28 -6.15 -10.19
N ASN A 123 -12.01 -6.74 -9.23
CA ASN A 123 -12.60 -8.06 -9.40
C ASN A 123 -13.87 -8.26 -8.53
N PRO A 124 -14.98 -7.54 -8.84
CA PRO A 124 -16.20 -7.57 -8.03
C PRO A 124 -16.83 -8.96 -7.93
N ASP A 125 -16.64 -9.79 -8.96
CA ASP A 125 -17.19 -11.15 -9.05
C ASP A 125 -16.60 -12.11 -7.98
N SER A 126 -15.35 -11.88 -7.52
CA SER A 126 -14.72 -12.72 -6.50
C SER A 126 -14.43 -12.02 -5.18
N ARG A 127 -14.66 -10.71 -5.07
CA ARG A 127 -14.35 -9.90 -3.88
C ARG A 127 -15.60 -9.41 -3.14
N ASP A 128 -16.75 -10.05 -3.35
CA ASP A 128 -18.01 -9.72 -2.66
C ASP A 128 -17.90 -9.86 -1.13
N ASP A 129 -17.28 -10.94 -0.65
CA ASP A 129 -17.02 -11.13 0.78
C ASP A 129 -16.12 -10.02 1.34
N PHE A 130 -15.08 -9.61 0.58
CA PHE A 130 -14.23 -8.47 0.94
C PHE A 130 -15.02 -7.17 1.09
N ALA A 131 -15.85 -6.82 0.11
CA ALA A 131 -16.66 -5.60 0.20
C ALA A 131 -17.62 -5.62 1.40
N GLN A 132 -18.22 -6.78 1.70
CA GLN A 132 -19.11 -6.94 2.85
C GLN A 132 -18.38 -6.79 4.18
N ASP A 133 -17.23 -7.47 4.34
CA ASP A 133 -16.42 -7.44 5.56
C ASP A 133 -15.84 -6.05 5.82
N MET A 134 -15.48 -5.32 4.76
CA MET A 134 -15.04 -3.93 4.82
C MET A 134 -16.18 -2.92 5.08
N GLY A 135 -17.43 -3.38 5.16
CA GLY A 135 -18.59 -2.52 5.38
C GLY A 135 -18.82 -1.51 4.25
N LEU A 136 -18.39 -1.84 3.02
CA LEU A 136 -18.53 -0.97 1.86
C LEU A 136 -20.03 -0.80 1.53
N PRO A 137 -20.57 0.43 1.55
CA PRO A 137 -21.98 0.64 1.24
C PRO A 137 -22.31 0.19 -0.19
N GLU A 138 -23.48 -0.44 -0.39
CA GLU A 138 -23.91 -0.94 -1.72
C GLU A 138 -23.88 0.19 -2.78
N GLU A 139 -24.33 1.40 -2.43
CA GLU A 139 -24.28 2.58 -3.31
C GLU A 139 -22.85 3.00 -3.68
N ARG A 140 -21.86 2.79 -2.80
CA ARG A 140 -20.44 3.05 -3.11
C ARG A 140 -19.89 1.97 -4.03
N ALA A 141 -20.21 0.71 -3.74
CA ALA A 141 -19.77 -0.46 -4.48
C ALA A 141 -20.22 -0.43 -5.96
N GLU A 142 -21.39 0.15 -6.26
CA GLU A 142 -21.93 0.31 -7.63
C GLU A 142 -21.00 1.04 -8.61
N TYR A 143 -20.03 1.82 -8.12
CA TYR A 143 -19.12 2.62 -8.96
C TYR A 143 -17.67 2.14 -8.89
N CYS A 144 -17.37 1.13 -8.08
CA CYS A 144 -15.99 0.75 -7.81
C CYS A 144 -15.27 0.12 -9.01
N ASP A 145 -15.98 -0.65 -9.83
CA ASP A 145 -15.43 -1.19 -11.09
C ASP A 145 -15.04 -0.07 -12.06
N PHE A 146 -15.88 0.96 -12.20
CA PHE A 146 -15.57 2.14 -13.00
C PHE A 146 -14.41 2.97 -12.44
N GLU A 147 -14.24 3.03 -11.12
CA GLU A 147 -13.10 3.73 -10.49
C GLU A 147 -11.81 2.95 -10.62
N TYR A 148 -11.84 1.63 -10.49
CA TYR A 148 -10.68 0.79 -10.81
C TYR A 148 -10.30 0.92 -12.29
N ASP A 149 -11.26 0.89 -13.22
CA ASP A 149 -11.00 1.09 -14.65
C ASP A 149 -10.32 2.45 -14.92
N GLN A 150 -10.70 3.49 -14.18
CA GLN A 150 -10.04 4.80 -14.26
C GLN A 150 -8.61 4.76 -13.72
N ALA A 151 -8.40 4.12 -12.55
CA ALA A 151 -7.08 3.93 -11.98
C ALA A 151 -6.17 3.12 -12.92
N ASN A 152 -6.68 2.05 -13.52
CA ASN A 152 -5.94 1.25 -14.50
C ASN A 152 -5.65 2.04 -15.80
N ALA A 153 -6.58 2.88 -16.26
CA ALA A 153 -6.36 3.73 -17.42
C ALA A 153 -5.29 4.81 -17.19
N SER A 154 -5.04 5.24 -15.95
CA SER A 154 -3.96 6.16 -15.59
C SER A 154 -2.66 5.42 -15.26
N TRP A 155 -2.68 4.55 -14.24
CA TRP A 155 -1.50 3.91 -13.68
C TRP A 155 -1.03 2.69 -14.47
N GLY A 156 -1.95 1.95 -15.11
CA GLY A 156 -1.61 0.77 -15.88
C GLY A 156 -0.64 1.05 -17.02
N ALA A 157 -0.81 2.18 -17.72
CA ALA A 157 0.13 2.58 -18.78
C ALA A 157 1.52 2.92 -18.25
N VAL A 158 1.60 3.59 -17.08
CA VAL A 158 2.88 3.92 -16.43
C VAL A 158 3.57 2.63 -15.95
N LEU A 159 2.81 1.71 -15.34
CA LEU A 159 3.31 0.41 -14.89
C LEU A 159 3.82 -0.44 -16.07
N ASP A 160 3.07 -0.49 -17.17
CA ASP A 160 3.48 -1.19 -18.39
C ASP A 160 4.80 -0.62 -18.94
N ASP A 161 4.96 0.71 -18.98
CA ASP A 161 6.21 1.36 -19.43
C ASP A 161 7.40 1.04 -18.51
N MET A 162 7.18 0.94 -17.19
CA MET A 162 8.21 0.51 -16.23
C MET A 162 8.56 -0.98 -16.40
N ILE A 163 7.58 -1.85 -16.67
CA ILE A 163 7.78 -3.28 -16.92
C ILE A 163 8.47 -3.52 -18.27
N ASP A 164 8.13 -2.76 -19.31
CA ASP A 164 8.72 -2.89 -20.65
C ASP A 164 10.21 -2.50 -20.69
N ARG A 165 10.65 -1.62 -19.77
CA ARG A 165 12.08 -1.37 -19.51
C ARG A 165 12.79 -2.61 -18.96
N GLY A 166 12.06 -3.47 -18.27
CA GLY A 166 12.53 -4.72 -17.69
C GLY A 166 13.28 -4.53 -16.37
N PRO A 167 13.89 -5.61 -15.86
CA PRO A 167 14.57 -5.60 -14.56
C PRO A 167 15.74 -4.61 -14.50
N GLY A 168 15.95 -4.00 -13.33
CA GLY A 168 16.98 -2.98 -13.11
C GLY A 168 17.43 -2.87 -11.65
N ASP A 169 18.03 -1.74 -11.31
CA ASP A 169 18.44 -1.36 -9.96
C ASP A 169 17.97 0.07 -9.63
N SER A 170 16.78 0.43 -10.13
CA SER A 170 16.23 1.78 -9.98
C SER A 170 15.78 2.07 -8.56
N LEU A 171 15.44 1.06 -7.75
CA LEU A 171 15.14 1.21 -6.34
C LEU A 171 16.33 0.71 -5.50
N LYS A 172 16.82 1.52 -4.56
CA LYS A 172 18.04 1.19 -3.80
C LYS A 172 17.83 1.39 -2.31
N LEU A 173 17.78 0.29 -1.55
CA LEU A 173 17.84 0.36 -0.09
C LEU A 173 19.27 0.74 0.34
N VAL A 174 19.49 1.99 0.73
CA VAL A 174 20.83 2.53 1.02
C VAL A 174 21.25 2.24 2.45
N GLU A 175 20.46 2.68 3.43
CA GLU A 175 20.68 2.44 4.85
C GLU A 175 19.40 1.90 5.49
N ALA A 176 19.52 0.81 6.25
CA ALA A 176 18.42 0.27 7.02
C ALA A 176 18.95 -0.49 8.26
N PRO A 177 18.40 -0.25 9.47
CA PRO A 177 18.67 -1.08 10.62
C PRO A 177 18.13 -2.51 10.39
N VAL A 178 18.58 -3.45 11.23
CA VAL A 178 17.97 -4.79 11.26
C VAL A 178 16.59 -4.68 11.92
N GLY A 179 15.55 -5.15 11.23
CA GLY A 179 14.17 -5.10 11.71
C GLY A 179 13.18 -5.53 10.63
N LEU A 180 11.92 -5.72 11.02
CA LEU A 180 10.88 -6.23 10.14
C LEU A 180 10.65 -5.31 8.94
N ILE A 181 10.50 -4.00 9.16
CA ILE A 181 10.35 -2.99 8.07
C ILE A 181 11.48 -3.13 7.04
N ALA A 182 12.73 -3.17 7.49
CA ALA A 182 13.87 -3.27 6.58
C ALA A 182 13.91 -4.58 5.79
N ASP A 183 13.39 -5.67 6.36
CA ASP A 183 13.29 -6.96 5.69
C ASP A 183 12.18 -6.98 4.65
N VAL A 184 11.02 -6.38 4.96
CA VAL A 184 9.90 -6.20 4.02
C VAL A 184 10.32 -5.32 2.85
N LEU A 185 10.85 -4.11 3.11
CA LEU A 185 11.29 -3.21 2.04
C LEU A 185 12.36 -3.83 1.15
N ARG A 186 13.29 -4.62 1.71
CA ARG A 186 14.29 -5.32 0.91
C ARG A 186 13.65 -6.35 -0.02
N ALA A 187 12.68 -7.13 0.48
CA ALA A 187 11.98 -8.11 -0.33
C ALA A 187 11.19 -7.43 -1.47
N GLU A 188 10.48 -6.36 -1.17
CA GLU A 188 9.70 -5.59 -2.16
C GLU A 188 10.60 -4.90 -3.18
N ILE A 189 11.68 -4.25 -2.76
CA ILE A 189 12.65 -3.63 -3.67
C ILE A 189 13.30 -4.68 -4.57
N ASP A 190 13.68 -5.84 -4.04
CA ASP A 190 14.24 -6.94 -4.84
C ASP A 190 13.22 -7.49 -5.85
N ALA A 191 11.95 -7.61 -5.46
CA ALA A 191 10.87 -8.08 -6.33
C ALA A 191 10.58 -7.07 -7.46
N LEU A 192 10.44 -5.78 -7.12
CA LEU A 192 10.21 -4.69 -8.07
C LEU A 192 11.37 -4.55 -9.05
N ASN A 193 12.61 -4.48 -8.56
CA ASN A 193 13.80 -4.44 -9.43
C ASN A 193 13.95 -5.70 -10.30
N GLY A 194 13.42 -6.84 -9.85
CA GLY A 194 13.36 -8.08 -10.63
C GLY A 194 12.32 -8.07 -11.76
N LEU A 195 11.41 -7.10 -11.78
CA LEU A 195 10.29 -7.00 -12.70
C LEU A 195 10.38 -5.76 -13.61
N LEU A 196 10.68 -4.60 -13.04
CA LEU A 196 10.56 -3.29 -13.66
C LEU A 196 11.77 -2.39 -13.38
N ALA A 197 11.84 -1.25 -14.06
CA ALA A 197 12.80 -0.19 -13.79
C ALA A 197 12.17 1.20 -13.96
N LEU A 198 12.43 2.09 -13.00
CA LEU A 198 12.05 3.51 -13.05
C LEU A 198 12.95 4.29 -14.03
N ALA A 199 12.53 5.50 -14.40
CA ALA A 199 13.21 6.34 -15.38
C ALA A 199 14.49 6.94 -14.80
N GLU A 200 14.41 7.26 -13.51
CA GLU A 200 15.51 7.71 -12.68
C GLU A 200 15.56 6.86 -11.41
N PRO A 201 16.76 6.63 -10.84
CA PRO A 201 16.89 5.88 -9.61
C PRO A 201 16.31 6.66 -8.42
N VAL A 202 15.75 5.91 -7.47
CA VAL A 202 15.18 6.38 -6.21
C VAL A 202 15.86 5.60 -5.08
N ASP A 203 16.42 6.33 -4.13
CA ASP A 203 17.04 5.76 -2.95
C ASP A 203 15.99 5.58 -1.85
N VAL A 204 16.10 4.50 -1.07
CA VAL A 204 15.17 4.14 0.00
C VAL A 204 15.94 4.00 1.31
N TYR A 205 15.44 4.62 2.37
CA TYR A 205 16.03 4.64 3.70
C TYR A 205 15.06 4.13 4.75
N VAL A 206 15.60 3.47 5.76
CA VAL A 206 14.90 3.18 7.01
C VAL A 206 15.70 3.79 8.15
N GLU A 207 15.15 4.79 8.82
CA GLU A 207 15.87 5.55 9.84
C GLU A 207 14.94 6.09 10.94
N PRO A 208 15.48 6.46 12.12
CA PRO A 208 14.70 7.10 13.16
C PRO A 208 14.35 8.55 12.78
N CYS A 209 13.06 8.86 12.77
CA CYS A 209 12.54 10.19 12.39
C CYS A 209 12.06 11.02 13.58
N GLY A 210 11.72 10.37 14.70
CA GLY A 210 11.02 10.98 15.82
C GLY A 210 9.49 11.01 15.68
N GLU A 211 8.96 10.43 14.61
CA GLU A 211 7.53 10.25 14.34
C GLU A 211 7.28 8.98 13.51
N ALA A 212 6.09 8.40 13.65
CA ALA A 212 5.67 7.22 12.89
C ALA A 212 5.12 7.68 11.53
N ASN A 213 5.98 7.72 10.52
CA ASN A 213 5.62 8.22 9.19
C ASN A 213 6.47 7.58 8.08
N ALA A 214 6.16 7.92 6.83
CA ALA A 214 7.05 7.84 5.69
C ALA A 214 6.87 9.09 4.82
N TRP A 215 7.81 9.35 3.92
CA TRP A 215 7.65 10.41 2.92
C TRP A 215 8.61 10.20 1.75
N TYR A 216 8.24 10.80 0.62
CA TYR A 216 9.08 11.00 -0.54
C TYR A 216 9.61 12.44 -0.62
N ASP A 217 10.92 12.60 -0.78
CA ASP A 217 11.57 13.89 -1.09
C ASP A 217 11.89 13.99 -2.58
N PRO A 218 11.19 14.85 -3.36
CA PRO A 218 11.44 15.03 -4.80
C PRO A 218 12.76 15.76 -5.11
N GLU A 219 13.33 16.55 -4.19
CA GLU A 219 14.62 17.21 -4.43
C GLU A 219 15.78 16.21 -4.39
N ALA A 220 15.68 15.22 -3.51
CA ALA A 220 16.68 14.18 -3.32
C ALA A 220 16.38 12.89 -4.13
N ARG A 221 15.10 12.65 -4.47
CA ARG A 221 14.55 11.39 -4.99
C ARG A 221 14.77 10.24 -4.01
N GLU A 222 14.32 10.49 -2.78
CA GLU A 222 14.51 9.59 -1.65
C GLU A 222 13.17 9.26 -1.01
N ILE A 223 12.93 7.97 -0.73
CA ILE A 223 11.84 7.51 0.12
C ILE A 223 12.42 7.20 1.50
N THR A 224 11.85 7.78 2.56
CA THR A 224 12.23 7.49 3.93
C THR A 224 11.07 6.83 4.65
N VAL A 225 11.30 5.65 5.25
CA VAL A 225 10.34 4.97 6.12
C VAL A 225 10.86 4.99 7.56
N CYS A 226 10.06 5.54 8.48
CA CYS A 226 10.52 5.77 9.85
C CYS A 226 10.46 4.50 10.69
N THR A 227 11.49 4.28 11.51
CA THR A 227 11.54 3.11 12.41
C THR A 227 10.42 3.08 13.45
N GLU A 228 9.87 4.24 13.77
CA GLU A 228 8.75 4.44 14.69
C GLU A 228 7.41 3.95 14.11
N PHE A 229 7.34 3.68 12.80
CA PHE A 229 6.13 3.18 12.17
C PHE A 229 5.74 1.78 12.65
N GLU A 230 6.70 0.86 12.82
CA GLU A 230 6.42 -0.49 13.32
C GLU A 230 5.74 -0.50 14.71
N PRO A 231 6.30 0.16 15.76
CA PRO A 231 5.64 0.17 17.06
C PRO A 231 4.29 0.90 17.04
N HIS A 232 4.12 1.92 16.19
CA HIS A 232 2.84 2.59 16.00
C HIS A 232 1.79 1.66 15.40
N LEU A 233 2.11 0.95 14.32
CA LEU A 233 1.22 -0.07 13.74
C LEU A 233 0.82 -1.14 14.75
N ARG A 234 1.75 -1.59 15.59
CA ARG A 234 1.43 -2.55 16.66
C ARG A 234 0.50 -1.97 17.72
N GLU A 235 0.56 -0.67 18.00
CA GLU A 235 -0.38 0.02 18.89
C GLU A 235 -1.76 0.14 18.22
N LEU A 236 -1.83 0.54 16.95
CA LEU A 236 -3.09 0.56 16.18
C LEU A 236 -3.79 -0.80 16.17
N LEU A 237 -3.04 -1.89 15.99
CA LEU A 237 -3.61 -3.24 16.01
C LEU A 237 -4.32 -3.52 17.34
N THR A 238 -3.79 -3.04 18.47
CA THR A 238 -4.47 -3.22 19.77
C THR A 238 -5.76 -2.43 19.94
N LEU A 239 -5.96 -1.37 19.14
CA LEU A 239 -7.20 -0.59 19.14
C LEU A 239 -8.30 -1.26 18.30
N LEU A 240 -7.91 -2.09 17.33
CA LEU A 240 -8.82 -2.81 16.43
C LEU A 240 -9.35 -4.13 17.01
N GLU A 241 -8.74 -4.66 18.09
CA GLU A 241 -9.13 -5.91 18.79
C GLU A 241 -10.16 -5.71 19.93
#